data_AF-A0A349K0T1-F1
#
_entry.id   AF-A0A349K0T1-F1
#
_cell.length_a   1.000
_cell.length_b   1.000
_cell.length_c   1.000
_cell.angle_alpha   90.00
_cell.angle_beta   90.00
_cell.angle_gamma   90.00
#
_symmetry.space_group_name_H-M   'P 1'
#
loop_
_entity.id
_entity.type
_entity.pdbx_description
1 polymer ?
#
loop_
_entity_poly.entity_id
_entity_poly.type
_entity_poly.pdbx_seq_one_letter_code
_entity_poly.pdbx_strand_id
1 'polypeptide(L)'
;MADHSSVVSIHPYFKIHEGKLDEVKALLPEFVAKVEDEEAALYYNFTLNGDELFCREGYVGAAGALAHVENVGPELDLLFSLVEMTRMEIHGPAEELEKLREPFAALNPTWWNYQCGLTGQGE
;
A
#
# COMPACT_ATOMS: atom_id res chain seq x y z
N MET A 1 16.92 12.97 -6.24
CA MET A 1 15.69 13.30 -5.51
C MET A 1 14.53 12.69 -6.27
N ALA A 2 13.61 12.00 -5.59
CA ALA A 2 12.44 11.44 -6.27
C ALA A 2 11.54 12.58 -6.76
N ASP A 3 11.15 12.54 -8.02
CA ASP A 3 10.12 13.43 -8.54
C ASP A 3 8.77 13.04 -7.92
N HIS A 4 8.43 13.73 -6.83
CA HIS A 4 7.20 13.47 -6.09
C HIS A 4 5.93 13.84 -6.86
N SER A 5 6.03 14.43 -8.06
CA SER A 5 4.88 14.74 -8.90
C SER A 5 4.17 13.48 -9.43
N SER A 6 4.80 12.32 -9.38
CA SER A 6 4.29 11.03 -9.86
C SER A 6 3.92 10.05 -8.74
N VAL A 7 4.03 10.45 -7.47
CA VAL A 7 3.87 9.50 -6.36
C VAL A 7 2.45 8.97 -6.29
N VAL A 8 2.35 7.66 -6.15
CA VAL A 8 1.11 6.95 -5.80
C VAL A 8 1.22 6.46 -4.36
N SER A 9 0.18 6.65 -3.56
CA SER A 9 0.11 6.03 -2.23
C SER A 9 -1.12 5.14 -2.11
N ILE A 10 -0.92 3.97 -1.53
CA ILE A 10 -1.96 2.97 -1.29
C ILE A 10 -2.20 2.91 0.21
N HIS A 11 -3.48 2.84 0.59
CA HIS A 11 -3.94 2.90 1.97
C HIS A 11 -4.95 1.79 2.22
N PRO A 12 -4.51 0.53 2.33
CA PRO A 12 -5.41 -0.57 2.67
C PRO A 12 -5.66 -0.65 4.17
N TYR A 13 -6.92 -0.90 4.53
CA TYR A 13 -7.40 -1.14 5.87
C TYR A 13 -8.01 -2.52 5.95
N PHE A 14 -7.69 -3.24 7.02
CA PHE A 14 -8.15 -4.60 7.23
C PHE A 14 -8.69 -4.78 8.64
N LYS A 15 -9.75 -5.59 8.75
CA LYS A 15 -10.24 -6.12 10.01
C LYS A 15 -9.57 -7.47 10.25
N ILE A 16 -8.81 -7.58 11.34
CA ILE A 16 -8.19 -8.85 11.73
C ILE A 16 -9.26 -9.79 12.28
N HIS A 17 -9.25 -11.04 11.82
CA HIS A 17 -10.14 -12.07 12.34
C HIS A 17 -9.88 -12.34 13.83
N GLU A 18 -10.92 -12.74 14.56
CA GLU A 18 -10.81 -13.04 15.99
C GLU A 18 -9.72 -14.09 16.26
N GLY A 19 -8.85 -13.81 17.22
CA GLY A 19 -7.74 -14.69 17.59
C GLY A 19 -6.53 -14.68 16.64
N LYS A 20 -6.55 -13.91 15.55
CA LYS A 20 -5.48 -13.87 14.54
C LYS A 20 -4.45 -12.74 14.72
N LEU A 21 -4.60 -11.91 15.74
CA LEU A 21 -3.74 -10.73 15.95
C LEU A 21 -2.24 -11.06 16.02
N ASP A 22 -1.87 -12.13 16.73
CA ASP A 22 -0.46 -12.49 16.88
C ASP A 22 0.14 -13.09 15.60
N GLU A 23 -0.65 -13.85 14.83
CA GLU A 23 -0.26 -14.35 13.51
C GLU A 23 -0.03 -13.20 12.52
N VAL A 24 -0.95 -12.22 12.50
CA VAL A 24 -0.79 -11.02 11.66
C VAL A 24 0.47 -10.26 12.05
N LYS A 25 0.70 -10.00 13.35
CA LYS A 25 1.90 -9.29 13.83
C LYS A 25 3.20 -10.00 13.46
N ALA A 26 3.20 -11.33 13.46
CA ALA A 26 4.38 -12.11 13.07
C ALA A 26 4.69 -12.01 11.57
N LEU A 27 3.66 -11.80 10.73
CA LEU A 27 3.80 -11.65 9.29
C LEU A 27 4.29 -10.26 8.86
N LEU A 28 3.97 -9.19 9.61
CA LEU A 28 4.32 -7.81 9.21
C LEU A 28 5.84 -7.58 8.95
N PRO A 29 6.77 -8.09 9.77
CA PRO A 29 8.21 -7.97 9.48
C PRO A 29 8.65 -8.66 8.19
N GLU A 30 7.97 -9.73 7.76
CA GLU A 30 8.28 -10.45 6.52
C GLU A 30 7.98 -9.58 5.30
N PHE A 31 6.84 -8.87 5.31
CA PHE A 31 6.53 -7.85 4.30
C PHE A 31 7.60 -6.76 4.26
N VAL A 32 7.98 -6.21 5.42
CA VAL A 32 8.98 -5.12 5.48
C VAL A 32 10.32 -5.56 4.90
N ALA A 33 10.78 -6.78 5.24
CA ALA A 33 12.03 -7.32 4.71
C ALA A 33 12.03 -7.47 3.19
N LYS A 34 10.87 -7.75 2.58
CA LYS A 34 10.73 -7.81 1.12
C LYS A 34 10.74 -6.44 0.45
N VAL A 35 10.11 -5.46 1.09
CA VAL A 35 9.95 -4.11 0.53
C VAL A 35 11.21 -3.27 0.71
N GLU A 36 12.08 -3.61 1.66
CA GLU A 36 13.33 -2.87 1.94
C GLU A 36 14.22 -2.72 0.69
N ASP A 37 14.19 -3.71 -0.22
CA ASP A 37 14.96 -3.70 -1.47
C ASP A 37 14.22 -3.05 -2.66
N GLU A 38 12.97 -2.60 -2.49
CA GLU A 38 12.19 -1.95 -3.55
C GLU A 38 12.61 -0.48 -3.70
N GLU A 39 13.46 -0.17 -4.69
CA GLU A 39 13.93 1.20 -4.94
C GLU A 39 12.81 2.24 -5.14
N ALA A 40 11.65 1.80 -5.62
CA ALA A 40 10.49 2.66 -5.84
C ALA A 40 9.67 2.91 -4.58
N ALA A 41 9.85 2.14 -3.50
CA ALA A 41 9.14 2.30 -2.25
C ALA A 41 9.71 3.49 -1.45
N LEU A 42 8.88 4.51 -1.23
CA LEU A 42 9.26 5.71 -0.49
C LEU A 42 9.03 5.57 1.01
N TYR A 43 7.99 4.83 1.37
CA TYR A 43 7.64 4.48 2.73
C TYR A 43 6.71 3.26 2.70
N TYR A 44 6.83 2.40 3.70
CA TYR A 44 6.01 1.20 3.87
C TYR A 44 5.86 0.89 5.36
N ASN A 45 4.67 1.08 5.92
CA ASN A 45 4.48 1.04 7.37
C ASN A 45 3.16 0.38 7.73
N PHE A 46 3.18 -0.51 8.71
CA PHE A 46 1.98 -1.02 9.33
C PHE A 46 1.68 -0.32 10.66
N THR A 47 0.41 -0.07 10.92
CA THR A 47 -0.08 0.42 12.21
C THR A 47 -1.34 -0.32 12.61
N LEU A 48 -1.61 -0.39 13.91
CA LEU A 48 -2.73 -1.12 14.48
C LEU A 48 -3.60 -0.20 15.34
N ASN A 49 -4.91 -0.34 15.20
CA ASN A 49 -5.91 0.23 16.09
C ASN A 49 -6.80 -0.91 16.62
N GLY A 50 -6.42 -1.52 17.74
CA GLY A 50 -7.08 -2.72 18.24
C GLY A 50 -6.89 -3.89 17.26
N ASP A 51 -7.98 -4.32 16.63
CA ASP A 51 -8.03 -5.37 15.61
C ASP A 51 -8.13 -4.83 14.18
N GLU A 52 -7.93 -3.53 13.98
CA GLU A 52 -7.78 -2.93 12.65
C GLU A 52 -6.31 -2.78 12.29
N LEU A 53 -5.92 -3.31 11.13
CA LEU A 53 -4.61 -3.15 10.51
C LEU A 53 -4.68 -2.11 9.40
N PHE A 54 -3.74 -1.18 9.38
CA PHE A 54 -3.57 -0.19 8.33
C PHE A 54 -2.15 -0.26 7.77
N CYS A 55 -2.01 -0.39 6.44
CA CYS A 55 -0.74 -0.18 5.75
C CYS A 55 -0.71 1.24 5.15
N ARG A 56 0.34 2.00 5.46
CA ARG A 56 0.66 3.26 4.83
C ARG A 56 1.86 3.05 3.91
N GLU A 57 1.60 3.07 2.62
CA GLU A 57 2.61 2.81 1.60
C GLU A 57 2.58 3.83 0.46
N GLY A 58 3.74 4.09 -0.13
CA GLY A 58 3.89 5.05 -1.20
C GLY A 58 5.04 4.72 -2.12
N TYR A 59 4.80 4.87 -3.42
CA TYR A 59 5.69 4.44 -4.49
C TYR A 59 5.93 5.55 -5.51
N VAL A 60 7.10 5.51 -6.15
CA VAL A 60 7.39 6.33 -7.32
C VAL A 60 6.61 5.79 -8.53
N GLY A 61 5.53 6.47 -8.90
CA GLY A 61 4.69 6.10 -10.03
C GLY A 61 3.84 4.84 -9.82
N ALA A 62 2.92 4.61 -10.75
CA ALA A 62 2.11 3.41 -10.84
C ALA A 62 2.96 2.16 -11.09
N ALA A 63 4.07 2.28 -11.82
CA ALA A 63 4.97 1.16 -12.07
C ALA A 63 5.60 0.63 -10.77
N GLY A 64 5.99 1.52 -9.85
CA GLY A 64 6.47 1.12 -8.53
C GLY A 64 5.41 0.41 -7.72
N ALA A 65 4.18 0.94 -7.72
CA ALA A 65 3.05 0.32 -7.03
C ALA A 65 2.69 -1.08 -7.59
N LEU A 66 2.77 -1.28 -8.91
CA LEU A 66 2.56 -2.59 -9.54
C LEU A 66 3.66 -3.58 -9.17
N ALA A 67 4.92 -3.14 -9.25
CA ALA A 67 6.06 -3.98 -8.89
C ALA A 67 5.98 -4.43 -7.42
N HIS A 68 5.52 -3.56 -6.52
CA HIS A 68 5.27 -3.91 -5.13
C HIS A 68 4.26 -5.06 -5.00
N VAL A 69 3.07 -4.92 -5.59
CA VAL A 69 2.02 -5.95 -5.49
C VAL A 69 2.48 -7.29 -6.04
N GLU A 70 3.30 -7.29 -7.09
CA GLU A 70 3.92 -8.51 -7.63
C GLU A 70 4.94 -9.13 -6.64
N ASN A 71 5.74 -8.30 -5.96
CA ASN A 71 6.76 -8.75 -5.02
C ASN A 71 6.18 -9.37 -3.73
N VAL A 72 5.12 -8.77 -3.20
CA VAL A 72 4.50 -9.18 -1.92
C VAL A 72 3.25 -10.08 -2.09
N GLY A 73 2.93 -10.48 -3.32
CA GLY A 73 1.76 -11.32 -3.62
C GLY A 73 1.62 -12.57 -2.74
N PRO A 74 2.69 -13.37 -2.52
CA PRO A 74 2.62 -14.55 -1.64
C PRO A 74 2.26 -14.22 -0.19
N GLU A 75 2.77 -13.12 0.37
CA GLU A 75 2.48 -12.68 1.73
C GLU A 75 1.08 -12.09 1.83
N LEU A 76 0.60 -11.42 0.78
CA LEU A 76 -0.79 -10.95 0.68
C LEU A 76 -1.78 -12.11 0.70
N ASP A 77 -1.49 -13.21 0.00
CA ASP A 77 -2.33 -14.42 0.03
C ASP A 77 -2.47 -14.99 1.45
N LEU A 78 -1.36 -15.02 2.20
CA LEU A 78 -1.37 -15.43 3.61
C LEU A 78 -2.15 -14.44 4.48
N LEU A 79 -1.91 -13.14 4.31
CA LEU A 79 -2.59 -12.09 5.05
C LEU A 79 -4.10 -12.14 4.86
N PHE A 80 -4.58 -12.34 3.62
CA PHE A 80 -6.01 -12.44 3.30
C PHE A 80 -6.72 -13.65 3.93
N SER A 81 -5.98 -14.65 4.45
CA SER A 81 -6.58 -15.71 5.26
C SER A 81 -6.82 -15.30 6.72
N LEU A 82 -6.16 -14.23 7.18
CA LEU A 82 -6.16 -13.76 8.57
C LEU A 82 -7.01 -12.49 8.78
N VAL A 83 -7.33 -11.79 7.69
CA VAL A 83 -8.00 -10.49 7.74
C VAL A 83 -9.06 -10.34 6.64
N GLU A 84 -10.00 -9.44 6.85
CA GLU A 84 -10.93 -8.95 5.83
C GLU A 84 -10.53 -7.53 5.42
N MET A 85 -10.38 -7.27 4.12
CA MET A 85 -10.14 -5.91 3.63
C MET A 85 -11.43 -5.08 3.73
N THR A 86 -11.39 -4.01 4.51
CA THR A 86 -12.55 -3.15 4.78
C THR A 86 -12.56 -1.88 3.96
N ARG A 87 -11.37 -1.41 3.54
CA ARG A 87 -11.20 -0.20 2.74
C ARG A 87 -9.88 -0.25 1.99
N MET A 88 -9.89 0.29 0.78
CA MET A 88 -8.70 0.48 -0.04
C MET A 88 -8.80 1.87 -0.65
N GLU A 89 -7.79 2.71 -0.45
CA GLU A 89 -7.65 3.98 -1.16
C GLU A 89 -6.37 4.01 -1.95
N ILE A 90 -6.44 4.61 -3.14
CA ILE A 90 -5.28 4.88 -3.97
C ILE A 90 -5.29 6.36 -4.32
N HIS A 91 -4.24 7.06 -3.91
CA HIS A 91 -4.06 8.49 -4.11
C HIS A 91 -2.91 8.73 -5.06
N GLY A 92 -3.05 9.70 -5.96
CA GLY A 92 -1.98 10.06 -6.88
C GLY A 92 -2.46 10.93 -8.03
N PRO A 93 -1.55 11.33 -8.94
CA PRO A 93 -1.91 12.04 -10.16
C PRO A 93 -2.82 11.20 -11.05
N ALA A 94 -3.76 11.86 -11.74
CA ALA A 94 -4.72 11.16 -12.60
C ALA A 94 -4.06 10.23 -13.63
N GLU A 95 -2.96 10.68 -14.24
CA GLU A 95 -2.23 9.89 -15.25
C GLU A 95 -1.63 8.59 -14.69
N GLU A 96 -1.22 8.58 -13.41
CA GLU A 96 -0.73 7.38 -12.74
C GLU A 96 -1.89 6.49 -12.27
N LEU A 97 -2.96 7.08 -11.74
CA LEU A 97 -4.13 6.32 -11.28
C LEU A 97 -4.81 5.55 -12.41
N GLU A 98 -4.91 6.13 -13.61
CA GLU A 98 -5.50 5.45 -14.77
C GLU A 98 -4.76 4.14 -15.12
N LYS A 99 -3.44 4.08 -14.91
CA LYS A 99 -2.63 2.86 -15.16
C LYS A 99 -2.93 1.75 -14.15
N LEU A 100 -3.46 2.10 -12.97
CA LEU A 100 -3.77 1.16 -11.89
C LEU A 100 -5.23 0.71 -11.89
N ARG A 101 -6.13 1.38 -12.64
CA ARG A 101 -7.57 1.11 -12.66
C ARG A 101 -7.90 -0.36 -12.90
N GLU A 102 -7.38 -0.91 -13.99
CA GLU A 102 -7.63 -2.30 -14.37
C GLU A 102 -6.91 -3.29 -13.43
N PRO A 103 -5.60 -3.16 -13.16
CA PRO A 103 -4.92 -4.11 -12.29
C PRO A 103 -5.47 -4.19 -10.86
N PHE A 104 -5.98 -3.06 -10.32
CA PHE A 104 -6.51 -3.00 -8.95
C PHE A 104 -8.03 -3.13 -8.90
N ALA A 105 -8.73 -3.36 -10.02
CA ALA A 105 -10.19 -3.36 -10.08
C ALA A 105 -10.83 -4.36 -9.09
N ALA A 106 -10.22 -5.53 -8.94
CA ALA A 106 -10.70 -6.59 -8.04
C ALA A 106 -10.64 -6.19 -6.55
N LEU A 107 -9.77 -5.24 -6.18
CA LEU A 107 -9.62 -4.74 -4.81
C LEU A 107 -10.64 -3.63 -4.48
N ASN A 108 -11.47 -3.24 -5.46
CA ASN A 108 -12.48 -2.19 -5.35
C ASN A 108 -11.97 -0.89 -4.65
N PRO A 109 -10.83 -0.32 -5.08
CA PRO A 109 -10.26 0.87 -4.47
C PRO A 109 -11.13 2.12 -4.66
N THR A 110 -11.08 3.02 -3.68
CA THR A 110 -11.50 4.41 -3.85
C THR A 110 -10.34 5.23 -4.40
N TRP A 111 -10.60 5.97 -5.47
CA TRP A 111 -9.59 6.69 -6.23
C TRP A 111 -9.59 8.18 -5.88
N TRP A 112 -8.43 8.69 -5.45
CA TRP A 112 -8.27 10.07 -4.99
C TRP A 112 -7.27 10.81 -5.89
N ASN A 113 -7.80 11.59 -6.83
CA ASN A 113 -7.00 12.41 -7.73
C ASN A 113 -6.30 13.53 -6.96
N TYR A 114 -4.98 13.52 -6.94
CA TYR A 114 -4.18 14.62 -6.41
C TYR A 114 -4.55 15.94 -7.10
N GLN A 115 -4.71 17.00 -6.30
CA GLN A 115 -5.04 18.34 -6.78
C GLN A 115 -3.89 19.33 -6.51
N CYS A 116 -3.39 19.35 -5.27
CA CYS A 116 -2.30 20.20 -4.82
C CYS A 116 -1.75 19.71 -3.48
N GLY A 117 -0.56 20.18 -3.12
CA GLY A 117 0.16 19.74 -1.93
C GLY A 117 1.60 20.24 -1.93
N LEU A 118 2.28 20.02 -0.81
CA LEU A 118 3.70 20.31 -0.65
C LEU A 118 4.43 18.96 -0.60
N THR A 119 5.32 18.72 -1.57
CA THR A 119 6.21 17.56 -1.56
C THR A 119 7.64 18.08 -1.38
N GLY A 120 8.25 17.72 -0.24
CA GLY A 120 9.64 18.04 0.12
C GLY A 120 10.16 19.43 -0.29
N GLN A 121 10.03 20.44 0.58
CA GLN A 121 11.00 21.54 0.55
C GLN A 121 12.24 21.09 1.33
N GLY A 122 13.30 20.75 0.61
CA GLY A 122 14.60 20.42 1.20
C GLY A 122 15.70 20.70 0.18
N GLU A 123 16.71 21.45 0.62
CA GLU A 123 17.89 21.92 -0.13
C GLU A 123 18.70 20.80 -0.81
#